data_AF-G3HC34-F1
#
_entry.id   AF-G3HC34-F1
#
_cell.length_a   1.000
_cell.length_b   1.000
_cell.length_c   1.000
_cell.angle_alpha   90.00
_cell.angle_beta   90.00
_cell.angle_gamma   90.00
#
_symmetry.space_group_name_H-M   'P 1'
#
loop_
_entity.id
_entity.type
_entity.pdbx_description
1 polymer ?
#
loop_
_entity_poly.entity_id
_entity_poly.type
_entity_poly.pdbx_seq_one_letter_code
_entity_poly.pdbx_strand_id
1 'polypeptide(L)'
;MAGGAREVLTLQLGHFSGFVGAHWWNQQDAALGRTTEGEESPGELCPDVLFRTGRTLHGQETYTPRLILMDLKGSLNSLKEEGGLYKDRHPDTTVAWSCI
;
A
#
# COMPACT_ATOMS: atom_id res chain seq x y z
N MET A 1 21.46 -0.06 -13.66
CA MET A 1 21.02 -1.08 -14.65
C MET A 1 19.57 -1.37 -14.36
N ALA A 2 18.66 -0.97 -15.25
CA ALA A 2 17.22 -1.20 -15.10
C ALA A 2 16.91 -2.64 -15.51
N GLY A 3 16.94 -3.57 -14.56
CA GLY A 3 16.26 -4.86 -14.71
C GLY A 3 14.76 -4.58 -14.75
N GLY A 4 14.08 -5.02 -15.82
CA GLY A 4 12.72 -4.60 -16.15
C GLY A 4 11.78 -4.53 -14.95
N ALA A 5 11.13 -3.38 -14.78
CA ALA A 5 10.17 -3.14 -13.71
C ALA A 5 9.09 -4.23 -13.73
N ARG A 6 9.18 -5.16 -12.78
CA ARG A 6 8.11 -6.12 -12.50
C ARG A 6 7.22 -5.44 -11.48
N GLU A 7 6.03 -5.03 -11.86
CA GLU A 7 5.05 -4.52 -10.90
C GLU A 7 4.08 -5.65 -10.58
N VAL A 8 3.78 -5.83 -9.30
CA VAL A 8 2.79 -6.81 -8.83
C VAL A 8 1.63 -6.07 -8.21
N LEU A 9 0.43 -6.38 -8.66
CA LEU A 9 -0.82 -5.94 -8.04
C LEU A 9 -1.36 -7.07 -7.16
N THR A 10 -1.45 -6.82 -5.86
CA THR A 10 -2.02 -7.75 -4.90
C THR A 10 -3.51 -7.52 -4.77
N LEU A 11 -4.31 -8.58 -4.86
CA LEU A 11 -5.75 -8.55 -4.64
C LEU A 11 -6.07 -9.28 -3.33
N GLN A 12 -6.78 -8.63 -2.42
CA GLN A 12 -7.27 -9.23 -1.18
C GLN A 12 -8.80 -9.19 -1.17
N LEU A 13 -9.42 -10.36 -1.32
CA LEU A 13 -10.87 -10.48 -1.50
C LEU A 13 -11.45 -11.28 -0.32
N GLY A 14 -12.29 -10.61 0.47
CA GLY A 14 -12.98 -11.19 1.62
C GLY A 14 -12.17 -11.19 2.92
N HIS A 15 -12.89 -11.45 4.01
CA HIS A 15 -12.41 -11.33 5.38
C HIS A 15 -11.11 -12.11 5.67
N PHE A 16 -11.05 -13.40 5.31
CA PHE A 16 -9.88 -14.23 5.58
C PHE A 16 -8.64 -13.73 4.83
N SER A 17 -8.81 -13.32 3.57
CA SER A 17 -7.73 -12.73 2.77
C SER A 17 -7.26 -11.41 3.36
N GLY A 18 -8.16 -10.58 3.89
CA GLY A 18 -7.82 -9.34 4.58
C GLY A 18 -7.01 -9.60 5.85
N PHE A 19 -7.36 -10.61 6.64
CA PHE A 19 -6.64 -10.99 7.86
C PHE A 19 -5.19 -11.42 7.56
N VAL A 20 -5.00 -12.38 6.65
CA VAL A 20 -3.65 -12.82 6.24
C VAL A 20 -2.89 -11.66 5.58
N GLY A 21 -3.60 -10.90 4.76
CA GLY A 21 -3.09 -9.74 4.05
C GLY A 21 -2.51 -8.66 4.94
N ALA A 22 -3.18 -8.35 6.06
CA ALA A 22 -2.71 -7.37 7.03
C ALA A 22 -1.37 -7.78 7.63
N HIS A 23 -1.21 -9.05 8.02
CA HIS A 23 0.06 -9.55 8.54
C HIS A 23 1.18 -9.48 7.51
N TRP A 24 0.90 -9.88 6.27
CA TRP A 24 1.88 -9.84 5.20
C TRP A 24 2.34 -8.41 4.90
N TRP A 25 1.42 -7.45 4.74
CA TRP A 25 1.78 -6.06 4.45
C TRP A 25 2.52 -5.39 5.63
N ASN A 26 2.14 -5.67 6.87
CA ASN A 26 2.87 -5.17 8.04
C ASN A 26 4.32 -5.67 8.07
N GLN A 27 4.56 -6.91 7.63
CA GLN A 27 5.91 -7.46 7.54
C GLN A 27 6.72 -6.82 6.41
N GLN A 28 6.08 -6.56 5.26
CA GLN A 28 6.73 -5.84 4.15
C GLN A 28 7.08 -4.39 4.52
N ASP A 29 6.19 -3.69 5.24
CA ASP A 29 6.42 -2.32 5.72
C ASP A 29 7.59 -2.26 6.71
N ALA A 30 7.67 -3.21 7.66
CA ALA A 30 8.80 -3.31 8.58
C ALA A 30 10.13 -3.59 7.85
N ALA A 31 10.12 -4.41 6.79
CA ALA A 31 11.31 -4.69 5.99
C ALA A 31 11.75 -3.46 5.16
N LEU A 32 10.78 -2.71 4.63
CA LEU A 32 11.03 -1.47 3.93
C LEU A 32 11.73 -0.46 4.85
N GLY A 33 11.24 -0.26 6.07
CA GLY A 33 11.85 0.65 7.05
C GLY A 33 13.34 0.35 7.30
N ARG A 34 13.68 -0.93 7.58
CA ARG A 34 15.08 -1.35 7.79
C ARG A 34 15.96 -1.11 6.56
N THR A 35 15.41 -1.32 5.37
CA THR A 35 16.13 -1.07 4.11
C THR A 35 16.40 0.43 3.92
N THR A 36 15.42 1.29 4.22
CA THR A 36 15.57 2.75 4.11
C THR A 36 16.54 3.36 5.12
N GLU A 37 16.67 2.74 6.30
CA GLU A 37 17.62 3.15 7.34
C GLU A 37 19.05 2.63 7.09
N GLY A 38 19.24 1.79 6.07
CA GLY A 38 20.55 1.24 5.70
C GLY A 38 21.03 0.10 6.62
N GLU A 39 20.15 -0.43 7.47
CA GLU A 39 20.46 -1.46 8.45
C GLU A 39 20.57 -2.86 7.83
N GLU A 40 19.87 -3.14 6.71
CA GLU A 40 19.86 -4.46 6.08
C GLU A 40 20.00 -4.41 4.55
N SER A 41 20.58 -5.48 3.98
CA SER A 41 20.62 -5.70 2.53
C SER A 41 19.20 -5.85 1.97
N PRO A 42 18.94 -5.47 0.70
CA PRO A 42 17.62 -5.63 0.09
C PRO A 42 17.15 -7.08 0.24
N GLY A 43 15.98 -7.28 0.83
CA GLY A 43 15.41 -8.61 1.00
C GLY A 43 15.17 -9.32 -0.33
N GLU A 44 14.76 -10.59 -0.28
CA GLU A 44 14.44 -11.40 -1.47
C GLU A 44 13.39 -10.73 -2.36
N LEU A 45 12.47 -9.98 -1.75
CA LEU A 45 11.45 -9.18 -2.43
C LEU A 45 11.92 -7.72 -2.55
N CYS A 46 12.04 -7.25 -3.79
CA CYS A 46 12.33 -5.85 -4.07
C CYS A 46 11.12 -4.96 -3.72
N PRO A 47 11.26 -3.93 -2.86
CA PRO A 47 10.14 -3.08 -2.49
C PRO A 47 9.50 -2.34 -3.66
N ASP A 48 10.27 -1.96 -4.69
CA ASP A 48 9.77 -1.27 -5.88
C ASP A 48 8.73 -2.09 -6.67
N VAL A 49 8.73 -3.41 -6.50
CA VAL A 49 7.74 -4.33 -7.10
C VAL A 49 6.39 -4.22 -6.40
N LEU A 50 6.40 -4.09 -5.08
CA LEU A 50 5.22 -4.16 -4.22
C LEU A 50 4.63 -2.78 -3.88
N PHE A 51 5.49 -1.78 -3.76
CA PHE A 51 5.12 -0.41 -3.37
C PHE A 51 5.30 0.56 -4.54
N ARG A 52 4.31 1.40 -4.73
CA ARG A 52 4.41 2.58 -5.58
C ARG A 52 5.01 3.72 -4.75
N THR A 53 6.22 4.10 -5.10
CA THR A 53 6.91 5.25 -4.51
C THR A 53 6.31 6.56 -5.04
N GLY A 54 6.08 7.52 -4.16
CA GLY A 54 5.56 8.83 -4.46
C GLY A 54 6.14 9.90 -3.53
N ARG A 55 5.65 11.13 -3.65
CA ARG A 55 6.00 12.23 -2.75
C ARG A 55 4.74 12.99 -2.38
N THR A 56 4.59 13.35 -1.11
CA THR A 56 3.52 14.26 -0.67
C THR A 56 3.79 15.69 -1.16
N LEU A 57 2.80 16.57 -1.04
CA LEU A 57 2.95 18.01 -1.31
C LEU A 57 4.05 18.68 -0.46
N HIS A 58 4.39 18.07 0.68
CA HIS A 58 5.44 18.55 1.58
C HIS A 58 6.82 17.96 1.24
N GLY A 59 6.93 17.22 0.13
CA GLY A 59 8.19 16.63 -0.34
C GLY A 59 8.60 15.33 0.37
N GLN A 60 7.78 14.83 1.30
CA GLN A 60 8.02 13.57 2.02
C GLN A 60 7.77 12.37 1.10
N GLU A 61 8.70 11.41 1.09
CA GLU A 61 8.53 10.18 0.33
C GLU A 61 7.37 9.33 0.88
N THR A 62 6.60 8.75 -0.04
CA THR A 62 5.49 7.86 0.29
C THR A 62 5.69 6.52 -0.39
N TYR A 63 5.33 5.44 0.30
CA TYR A 63 5.40 4.09 -0.20
C TYR A 63 4.00 3.48 -0.11
N THR A 64 3.29 3.51 -1.23
CA THR A 64 1.89 3.04 -1.27
C THR A 64 1.84 1.59 -1.78
N PRO A 65 1.36 0.62 -0.99
CA PRO A 65 1.12 -0.74 -1.44
C PRO A 65 0.33 -0.79 -2.76
N ARG A 66 0.76 -1.61 -3.72
CA ARG A 66 -0.04 -1.97 -4.90
C ARG A 66 -1.09 -3.01 -4.50
N LEU A 67 -2.06 -2.58 -3.69
CA LEU A 67 -3.11 -3.42 -3.11
C LEU A 67 -4.49 -2.95 -3.55
N ILE A 68 -5.34 -3.89 -3.97
CA ILE A 68 -6.79 -3.71 -3.99
C ILE A 68 -7.37 -4.65 -2.94
N LEU A 69 -8.01 -4.05 -1.93
CA LEU A 69 -8.72 -4.78 -0.88
C LEU A 69 -10.22 -4.59 -1.08
N MET A 70 -10.97 -5.69 -1.06
CA MET A 70 -12.42 -5.69 -1.18
C MET A 70 -13.01 -6.68 -0.19
N ASP A 71 -14.03 -6.25 0.54
CA ASP A 71 -14.80 -7.11 1.44
C ASP A 71 -16.28 -6.73 1.41
N LEU A 72 -17.14 -7.56 2.00
CA LEU A 72 -18.54 -7.27 2.18
C LEU A 72 -18.73 -6.02 3.06
N LYS A 73 -19.79 -5.26 2.79
CA LYS A 73 -20.12 -4.07 3.57
C LYS A 73 -20.25 -4.42 5.06
N GLY A 74 -19.55 -3.69 5.91
CA GLY A 74 -19.51 -3.92 7.36
C GLY A 74 -18.47 -4.94 7.82
N SER A 75 -17.75 -5.63 6.91
CA SER A 75 -16.72 -6.62 7.25
C SER A 75 -15.29 -6.04 7.36
N LEU A 76 -15.10 -4.79 6.91
CA LEU A 76 -13.80 -4.10 6.95
C LEU A 76 -13.30 -3.80 8.38
N ASN A 77 -14.16 -3.87 9.40
CA ASN A 77 -13.84 -3.66 10.81
C ASN A 77 -13.03 -2.38 11.07
N SER A 78 -11.73 -2.50 11.37
CA SER A 78 -10.83 -1.39 11.69
C SER A 78 -10.22 -0.71 10.46
N LEU A 79 -10.38 -1.31 9.27
CA LEU A 79 -9.96 -0.70 8.02
C LEU A 79 -10.91 0.44 7.66
N LYS A 80 -10.33 1.56 7.23
CA LYS A 80 -11.11 2.67 6.70
C LYS A 80 -11.74 2.24 5.38
N GLU A 81 -12.95 2.72 5.12
CA GLU A 81 -13.57 2.62 3.79
C GLU A 81 -12.74 3.40 2.74
N GLU A 82 -12.01 4.42 3.19
CA GLU A 82 -11.08 5.20 2.38
C GLU A 82 -9.67 4.60 2.39
N GLY A 83 -9.10 4.33 1.22
CA GLY A 83 -7.74 3.79 1.05
C GLY A 83 -6.59 4.78 1.29
N GLY A 84 -6.84 5.90 1.96
CA GLY A 84 -5.83 6.94 2.21
C GLY A 84 -4.85 6.56 3.32
N LEU A 85 -3.62 6.20 2.95
CA LEU A 85 -2.54 5.88 3.90
C LEU A 85 -1.88 7.13 4.49
N TYR A 86 -1.63 8.13 3.66
CA TYR A 86 -1.00 9.38 4.06
C TYR A 86 -2.06 10.46 4.14
N LYS A 87 -2.09 11.20 5.26
CA LYS A 87 -2.98 12.34 5.42
C LYS A 87 -2.36 13.55 4.74
N ASP A 88 -2.78 13.87 3.53
CA ASP A 88 -2.69 15.24 3.07
C ASP A 88 -3.80 16.05 3.77
N ARG A 89 -3.45 17.17 4.40
CA ARG A 89 -4.39 18.00 5.18
C ARG A 89 -5.47 18.71 4.33
N HIS A 90 -5.71 18.29 3.09
CA HIS A 90 -6.77 18.83 2.24
C HIS A 90 -7.83 17.75 1.95
N PRO A 91 -9.03 17.85 2.54
CA PRO A 91 -10.13 16.94 2.25
C PRO A 91 -10.82 17.44 0.99
N ASP A 92 -10.29 17.13 -0.19
CA ASP A 92 -11.14 17.14 -1.38
C ASP A 92 -10.55 16.25 -2.46
N THR A 93 -10.60 14.94 -2.22
CA THR A 93 -10.67 14.01 -3.34
C THR A 93 -12.08 13.46 -3.29
N THR A 94 -13.01 14.26 -3.79
CA THR A 94 -14.25 13.74 -4.36
C THR A 94 -13.86 12.57 -5.25
N VAL A 95 -14.14 11.36 -4.76
CA VAL A 95 -14.00 10.15 -5.55
C VAL A 95 -15.02 10.32 -6.68
N ALA A 96 -14.54 10.78 -7.83
CA ALA A 96 -15.33 10.99 -9.03
C ALA A 96 -15.68 9.65 -9.68
N TRP A 97 -16.42 8.80 -8.96
CA TRP A 97 -17.24 7.75 -9.58
C TRP A 97 -18.66 8.31 -9.69
N SER A 98 -18.85 9.26 -10.61
CA SER A 98 -20.18 9.49 -11.15
C SER A 98 -20.48 8.31 -12.08
N CYS A 99 -21.31 7.38 -11.60
CA CYS A 99 -21.86 6.32 -12.42
C CYS A 99 -22.59 6.95 -13.61
N ILE A 100 -22.28 6.49 -14.82
CA ILE A 100 -23.20 6.52 -15.96
C ILE A 100 -24.17 5.35 -15.76
#